data_AF-A0A1F9BE27-F1
#
_entry.id   AF-A0A1F9BE27-F1
#
_cell.length_a   1.000
_cell.length_b   1.000
_cell.length_c   1.000
_cell.angle_alpha   90.00
_cell.angle_beta   90.00
_cell.angle_gamma   90.00
#
_symmetry.space_group_name_H-M   'P 1'
#
loop_
_entity.id
_entity.type
_entity.pdbx_description
1 polymer ?
#
loop_
_entity_poly.entity_id
_entity_poly.type
_entity_poly.pdbx_seq_one_letter_code
_entity_poly.pdbx_strand_id
1 'polypeptide(L)'
;MIDYMKKHESYVKEMLGKKLDEEKLRELLAYHDKQIQWMQHERLIHLIVMLFVCLFMLLSFGFVLIKTSAPSIILSVLLLALSVAYIIHYYRLENNVQKWYLLSNQIRQKLQL
;
A
#
# COMPACT_ATOMS: atom_id res chain seq x y z
N MET A 1 -1.15 -6.82 8.44
CA MET A 1 -0.55 -5.55 7.98
C MET A 1 -1.28 -4.33 8.58
N ILE A 2 -2.59 -4.18 8.36
CA ILE A 2 -3.36 -3.00 8.85
C ILE A 2 -3.34 -2.86 10.39
N ASP A 3 -3.44 -3.96 11.14
CA ASP A 3 -3.41 -3.88 12.62
C ASP A 3 -2.03 -3.52 13.18
N TYR A 4 -0.96 -4.00 12.51
CA TYR A 4 0.40 -3.56 12.82
C TYR A 4 0.53 -2.04 12.59
N MET A 5 -0.04 -1.54 11.49
CA MET A 5 0.01 -0.12 11.18
C MET A 5 -0.72 0.72 12.22
N LYS A 6 -1.90 0.29 12.67
CA LYS A 6 -2.65 0.97 13.73
C LYS A 6 -1.91 0.98 15.08
N LYS A 7 -1.24 -0.12 15.41
CA LYS A 7 -0.45 -0.23 16.64
C LYS A 7 0.75 0.71 16.60
N HIS A 8 1.46 0.76 15.46
CA HIS A 8 2.57 1.70 15.25
C HIS A 8 2.10 3.17 15.27
N GLU A 9 0.97 3.47 14.63
CA GLU A 9 0.38 4.82 14.66
C GLU A 9 0.03 5.26 16.09
N SER A 10 -0.56 4.36 16.88
CA SER A 10 -0.90 4.63 18.27
C SER A 10 0.36 4.86 19.12
N TYR A 11 1.40 4.06 18.92
CA TYR A 11 2.69 4.23 19.58
C TYR A 11 3.33 5.58 19.25
N VAL A 12 3.39 5.95 17.97
CA VAL A 12 3.97 7.23 17.53
C VAL A 12 3.17 8.41 18.08
N LYS A 13 1.82 8.33 18.10
CA LYS A 13 0.96 9.35 18.70
C LYS A 13 1.16 9.49 20.21
N GLU A 14 1.28 8.37 20.93
CA GLU A 14 1.55 8.38 22.37
C GLU A 14 2.90 9.03 22.69
N MET A 15 3.93 8.70 21.90
CA MET A 15 5.25 9.29 22.02
C MET A 15 5.21 10.79 21.71
N LEU A 16 4.52 11.22 20.65
CA LEU A 16 4.35 12.65 20.30
C LEU A 16 3.60 13.49 21.34
N GLY A 17 2.79 12.85 22.20
CA GLY A 17 2.12 13.47 23.34
C GLY A 17 3.02 13.69 24.56
N LYS A 18 4.16 12.97 24.64
CA LYS A 18 5.18 13.17 25.66
C LYS A 18 6.14 14.28 25.21
N LYS A 19 6.63 15.11 26.13
CA LYS A 19 7.76 16.02 25.86
C LYS A 19 9.03 15.18 25.69
N LEU A 20 9.22 14.65 24.50
CA LEU A 20 10.44 13.95 24.10
C LEU A 20 11.52 14.97 23.77
N ASP A 21 12.75 14.59 24.10
CA ASP A 21 13.94 15.33 23.69
C ASP A 21 14.12 15.26 22.15
N GLU A 22 14.79 16.24 21.56
CA GLU A 22 14.93 16.33 20.10
C GLU A 22 15.59 15.08 19.50
N GLU A 23 16.58 14.53 20.20
CA GLU A 23 17.31 13.32 19.79
C GLU A 23 16.36 12.09 19.70
N LYS A 24 15.50 11.91 20.71
CA LYS A 24 14.50 10.83 20.70
C LYS A 24 13.43 11.04 19.65
N LEU A 25 13.07 12.29 19.34
CA LEU A 25 12.13 12.59 18.25
C LEU A 25 12.75 12.25 16.89
N ARG A 26 14.05 12.51 16.69
CA ARG A 26 14.78 12.12 15.47
C ARG A 26 14.87 10.61 15.32
N GLU A 27 15.15 9.87 16.40
CA GLU A 27 15.14 8.40 16.37
C GLU A 27 13.75 7.85 16.01
N LEU A 28 12.69 8.40 16.61
CA LEU A 28 11.31 8.01 16.32
C LEU A 28 10.95 8.26 14.85
N LEU A 29 11.35 9.42 14.31
CA LEU A 29 11.16 9.77 12.91
C LEU A 29 11.92 8.83 11.99
N ALA A 30 13.20 8.56 12.27
CA ALA A 30 14.01 7.64 11.47
C ALA A 30 13.41 6.22 11.47
N TYR A 31 12.91 5.75 12.62
CA TYR A 31 12.21 4.49 12.71
C TYR A 31 10.90 4.49 11.91
N HIS A 32 10.10 5.55 12.01
CA HIS A 32 8.84 5.68 11.27
C HIS A 32 9.06 5.77 9.76
N ASP A 33 10.06 6.51 9.30
CA ASP A 33 10.40 6.62 7.87
C ASP A 33 10.89 5.28 7.30
N LYS A 34 11.65 4.49 8.07
CA LYS A 34 12.03 3.12 7.68
C LYS A 34 10.80 2.23 7.48
N GLN A 35 9.81 2.35 8.36
CA GLN A 35 8.54 1.63 8.22
C GLN A 35 7.77 2.07 6.98
N ILE A 36 7.73 3.38 6.69
CA ILE A 36 7.14 3.90 5.44
C ILE A 36 7.85 3.30 4.23
N GLN A 37 9.18 3.23 4.20
CA GLN A 37 9.95 2.64 3.10
C GLN A 37 9.61 1.16 2.86
N TRP A 38 9.44 0.37 3.93
CA TRP A 38 9.00 -1.02 3.80
C TRP A 38 7.61 -1.13 3.19
N MET A 39 6.67 -0.30 3.64
CA MET A 39 5.32 -0.25 3.07
C MET A 39 5.33 0.19 1.60
N GLN A 40 6.21 1.12 1.21
CA GLN A 40 6.41 1.51 -0.19
C GLN A 40 6.91 0.35 -1.05
N HIS A 41 7.84 -0.45 -0.52
CA HIS A 41 8.39 -1.60 -1.23
C HIS A 41 7.32 -2.67 -1.47
N GLU A 42 6.53 -3.01 -0.45
CA GLU A 42 5.40 -3.93 -0.61
C GLU A 42 4.38 -3.42 -1.63
N ARG A 43 4.05 -2.12 -1.58
CA ARG A 43 3.16 -1.48 -2.55
C ARG A 43 3.70 -1.58 -3.98
N LEU A 44 5.00 -1.42 -4.19
CA LEU A 44 5.63 -1.56 -5.50
C LEU A 44 5.46 -2.99 -6.03
N ILE A 45 5.70 -4.00 -5.19
CA ILE A 45 5.49 -5.40 -5.57
C ILE A 45 4.02 -5.64 -5.94
N HIS A 46 3.07 -5.15 -5.12
CA HIS A 46 1.65 -5.26 -5.42
C HIS A 46 1.26 -4.59 -6.74
N LEU A 47 1.84 -3.44 -7.06
CA LEU A 47 1.65 -2.75 -8.34
C LEU A 47 2.13 -3.63 -9.50
N ILE A 48 3.36 -4.16 -9.41
CA ILE A 48 3.94 -5.01 -10.45
C ILE A 48 3.07 -6.25 -10.68
N VAL A 49 2.70 -6.95 -9.61
CA VAL A 49 1.83 -8.14 -9.71
C VAL A 49 0.47 -7.79 -10.32
N MET A 50 -0.15 -6.68 -9.90
CA MET A 50 -1.42 -6.21 -10.47
C MET A 50 -1.30 -5.88 -11.96
N LEU A 51 -0.20 -5.27 -12.41
CA LEU A 51 0.05 -4.99 -13.82
C LEU A 51 0.10 -6.28 -14.65
N PHE A 52 0.76 -7.33 -14.14
CA PHE A 52 0.77 -8.63 -14.81
C PHE A 52 -0.62 -9.29 -14.83
N VAL A 53 -1.36 -9.25 -13.73
CA VAL A 53 -2.74 -9.79 -13.68
C VAL A 53 -3.64 -9.07 -14.69
N CYS A 54 -3.58 -7.73 -14.75
CA CYS A 54 -4.32 -6.93 -15.73
C CYS A 54 -3.87 -7.21 -17.17
N LEU A 55 -2.57 -7.39 -17.41
CA LEU A 55 -2.05 -7.76 -18.72
C LEU A 55 -2.61 -9.11 -19.17
N PHE A 56 -2.56 -10.13 -18.30
CA PHE A 56 -3.13 -11.44 -18.61
C PHE A 56 -4.65 -11.40 -18.79
N MET A 57 -5.35 -10.55 -18.03
CA MET A 57 -6.78 -10.31 -18.23
C MET A 57 -7.05 -9.75 -19.64
N LEU A 58 -6.31 -8.73 -20.07
CA LEU A 58 -6.44 -8.14 -21.41
C LEU A 58 -6.09 -9.14 -22.53
N LEU A 59 -5.04 -9.95 -22.36
CA LEU A 59 -4.67 -11.00 -23.32
C LEU A 59 -5.75 -12.08 -23.41
N SER A 60 -6.27 -12.54 -22.26
CA SER A 60 -7.35 -13.52 -22.19
C SER A 60 -8.62 -12.96 -22.85
N PHE A 61 -8.96 -11.70 -22.57
CA PHE A 61 -10.10 -11.03 -23.18
C PHE A 61 -9.94 -10.90 -24.70
N GLY A 62 -8.76 -10.51 -25.18
CA GLY A 62 -8.46 -10.47 -26.62
C GLY A 62 -8.61 -11.85 -27.28
N PHE A 63 -8.21 -12.93 -26.60
CA PHE A 63 -8.41 -14.29 -27.10
C PHE A 63 -9.89 -14.67 -27.20
N VAL A 64 -10.73 -14.26 -26.25
CA VAL A 64 -12.19 -14.47 -26.30
C VAL A 64 -12.83 -13.81 -27.53
N LEU A 65 -12.33 -12.63 -27.94
CA LEU A 65 -12.82 -11.92 -29.12
C LEU A 65 -12.48 -12.62 -30.44
N ILE A 66 -11.31 -13.27 -30.52
CA ILE A 66 -10.87 -13.98 -31.73
C ILE A 66 -11.52 -15.38 -31.80
N LYS A 67 -11.51 -16.10 -30.68
CA LYS A 67 -12.02 -17.47 -30.57
C LYS A 67 -12.85 -17.61 -29.30
N THR A 68 -14.14 -17.38 -29.44
CA THR A 68 -15.07 -17.49 -28.32
C THR A 68 -15.23 -18.96 -27.93
N SER A 69 -14.78 -19.27 -26.71
CA SER A 69 -14.98 -20.60 -26.11
C SER A 69 -15.34 -20.44 -24.64
N ALA A 70 -16.20 -21.33 -24.13
CA ALA A 70 -16.65 -21.27 -22.73
C ALA A 70 -15.46 -21.25 -21.73
N PRO A 71 -14.38 -22.04 -21.89
CA PRO A 71 -13.21 -21.95 -21.03
C PRO A 71 -12.51 -20.59 -21.05
N SER A 72 -12.40 -19.96 -22.22
CA SER A 72 -11.76 -18.65 -22.37
C SER A 72 -12.56 -17.55 -21.67
N ILE A 73 -13.90 -17.59 -21.76
CA ILE A 73 -14.78 -16.64 -21.08
C ILE A 73 -14.65 -16.78 -19.56
N ILE A 74 -14.68 -18.01 -19.04
CA ILE A 74 -14.54 -18.27 -17.60
C ILE A 74 -13.20 -17.73 -17.09
N LEU A 75 -12.11 -18.00 -17.82
CA LEU A 75 -10.78 -17.50 -17.47
C LEU A 75 -10.73 -15.97 -17.47
N SER A 76 -11.29 -15.31 -18.49
CA SER A 76 -11.35 -13.84 -18.57
C SER A 76 -12.14 -13.24 -17.40
N VAL A 77 -13.30 -13.82 -17.05
CA VAL A 77 -14.12 -13.36 -15.91
C VAL A 77 -13.37 -13.55 -14.59
N LEU A 78 -12.69 -14.68 -14.41
CA LEU A 78 -11.89 -14.94 -13.21
C LEU A 78 -10.75 -13.93 -13.08
N LEU A 79 -10.01 -13.69 -14.16
CA LEU A 79 -8.93 -12.70 -14.18
C LEU A 79 -9.47 -11.28 -13.95
N LEU A 80 -10.63 -10.94 -14.49
CA LEU A 80 -11.29 -9.64 -14.24
C LEU A 80 -11.65 -9.47 -12.76
N ALA A 81 -12.27 -10.47 -12.14
CA ALA A 81 -12.60 -10.44 -10.71
C ALA A 81 -11.33 -10.30 -9.86
N LEU A 82 -10.27 -11.03 -10.22
CA LEU A 82 -8.98 -10.93 -9.55
C LEU A 82 -8.35 -9.53 -9.71
N SER A 83 -8.36 -8.96 -10.91
CA SER A 83 -7.89 -7.60 -11.18
C SER A 83 -8.61 -6.58 -10.30
N VAL A 84 -9.95 -6.63 -10.23
CA VAL A 84 -10.73 -5.72 -9.39
C VAL A 84 -10.38 -5.86 -7.91
N ALA A 85 -10.28 -7.10 -7.41
CA ALA A 85 -9.88 -7.37 -6.03
C ALA A 85 -8.48 -6.81 -5.72
N TYR A 86 -7.52 -6.98 -6.63
CA TYR A 86 -6.17 -6.43 -6.51
C TYR A 86 -6.16 -4.90 -6.49
N ILE A 87 -6.94 -4.26 -7.36
CA ILE A 87 -7.07 -2.80 -7.42
C ILE A 87 -7.60 -2.26 -6.07
N ILE A 88 -8.67 -2.87 -5.54
CA ILE A 88 -9.23 -2.48 -4.23
C ILE A 88 -8.18 -2.65 -3.12
N HIS A 89 -7.46 -3.77 -3.11
CA HIS A 89 -6.41 -4.03 -2.13
C HIS A 89 -5.29 -2.96 -2.21
N TYR A 90 -4.87 -2.61 -3.43
CA TYR A 90 -3.83 -1.61 -3.67
C TYR A 90 -4.25 -0.22 -3.16
N TYR A 91 -5.46 0.24 -3.49
CA TYR A 91 -5.96 1.54 -3.02
C TYR A 91 -6.07 1.59 -1.49
N ARG A 92 -6.46 0.48 -0.86
CA ARG A 92 -6.50 0.40 0.61
C ARG A 92 -5.12 0.57 1.20
N LEU A 93 -4.09 -0.03 0.60
CA LEU A 93 -2.70 0.11 1.06
C LEU A 93 -2.22 1.55 0.89
N GLU A 94 -2.43 2.14 -0.29
CA GLU A 94 -2.09 3.53 -0.61
C GLU A 94 -2.62 4.52 0.42
N ASN A 95 -3.93 4.45 0.71
CA ASN A 95 -4.59 5.35 1.64
C ASN A 95 -4.04 5.25 3.08
N ASN A 96 -3.54 4.08 3.49
CA ASN A 96 -2.92 3.92 4.81
C ASN A 96 -1.50 4.51 4.85
N VAL A 97 -0.72 4.34 3.78
CA VAL A 97 0.63 4.94 3.69
C VAL A 97 0.53 6.47 3.63
N GLN A 98 -0.47 7.03 2.94
CA GLN A 98 -0.74 8.48 2.94
C GLN A 98 -0.95 9.06 4.34
N LYS A 99 -1.68 8.34 5.21
CA LYS A 99 -1.85 8.76 6.62
C LYS A 99 -0.52 8.77 7.38
N TRP A 100 0.38 7.83 7.07
CA TRP A 100 1.70 7.78 7.69
C TRP A 100 2.61 8.92 7.22
N TYR A 101 2.53 9.34 5.96
CA TYR A 101 3.23 10.56 5.52
C TYR A 101 2.76 11.80 6.28
N LEU A 102 1.45 11.94 6.49
CA LEU A 102 0.92 13.05 7.29
C LEU A 102 1.47 13.02 8.72
N LEU A 103 1.58 11.83 9.32
CA LEU A 103 2.16 11.67 10.65
C LEU A 103 3.66 12.00 10.66
N SER A 104 4.44 11.55 9.68
CA SER A 104 5.86 11.90 9.52
C SER A 104 6.03 13.42 9.40
N ASN A 105 5.20 14.09 8.61
CA ASN A 105 5.21 15.55 8.47
C ASN A 105 4.91 16.28 9.79
N GLN A 106 3.98 15.76 10.61
CA GLN A 106 3.70 16.32 11.94
C GLN A 106 4.92 16.19 12.88
N ILE A 107 5.66 15.08 12.81
CA ILE A 107 6.89 14.90 13.59
C ILE A 107 7.98 15.88 13.12
N ARG A 108 8.14 16.05 11.80
CA ARG A 108 9.10 17.00 11.18
C ARG A 108 8.82 18.45 11.58
N GLN A 109 7.56 18.86 11.53
CA GLN A 109 7.14 20.18 11.98
C GLN A 109 7.48 20.45 13.45
N LYS A 110 7.34 19.46 14.33
CA LYS A 110 7.75 19.58 15.73
C LYS A 110 9.26 19.66 15.92
N LEU A 111 10.03 19.06 15.02
CA LEU A 111 11.49 19.14 14.96
C LEU A 111 12.01 20.43 14.29
N GLN A 112 11.13 21.31 13.80
CA GLN A 112 11.49 22.47 12.97
C GLN A 112 12.34 22.11 11.73
N LEU A 113 12.14 20.90 11.19
CA LEU A 113 12.70 20.43 9.92
C LEU A 113 11.65 20.53 8.81
#